data_AF-A0A3E0MPB9-F1
#
_entry.id   AF-A0A3E0MPB9-F1
#
_cell.length_a   1.000
_cell.length_b   1.000
_cell.length_c   1.000
_cell.angle_alpha   90.00
_cell.angle_beta   90.00
_cell.angle_gamma   90.00
#
_symmetry.space_group_name_H-M   'P 1'
#
loop_
_entity.id
_entity.type
_entity.pdbx_description
1 polymer ?
#
loop_
_entity_poly.entity_id
_entity_poly.type
_entity_poly.pdbx_seq_one_letter_code
_entity_poly.pdbx_strand_id
1 'polypeptide(L)'
;MKWENINEQVCSVARALSIVGERWTLLIIRDAFKGTRRFEGFHKNLGVTRHRLAERLAMLVDEGVLTKVPYSTHPERFEYRLTRKGLGLYPVLMTLSQWGDQWLSDEHGAPVKYWHSGCASDCHAVLACSECGELLRAEEVSAKNGAELSDYVAHLKQHGLPIPTDAELPKLAGEHRKTKTKGAVR
;
A
#
# COMPACT_ATOMS: atom_id res chain seq x y z
N MET A 1 -3.33 -15.77 13.82
CA MET A 1 -2.98 -14.33 13.75
C MET A 1 -4.23 -13.57 13.35
N LYS A 2 -4.74 -12.63 14.17
CA LYS A 2 -5.93 -11.85 13.78
C LYS A 2 -5.48 -10.67 12.90
N TRP A 3 -6.13 -10.50 11.75
CA TRP A 3 -5.85 -9.44 10.78
C TRP A 3 -5.91 -8.03 11.40
N GLU A 4 -6.71 -7.88 12.45
CA GLU A 4 -6.94 -6.65 13.22
C GLU A 4 -5.67 -5.96 13.75
N ASN A 5 -4.57 -6.69 13.92
CA ASN A 5 -3.32 -6.16 14.51
C ASN A 5 -2.17 -6.05 13.50
N ILE A 6 -2.43 -6.21 12.20
CA ILE A 6 -1.38 -6.25 11.17
C ILE A 6 -0.64 -4.90 11.01
N ASN A 7 -1.34 -3.78 11.29
CA ASN A 7 -0.79 -2.42 11.35
C ASN A 7 0.16 -2.19 12.54
N GLU A 8 0.14 -3.07 13.54
CA GLU A 8 0.94 -2.92 14.76
C GLU A 8 2.31 -3.60 14.67
N GLN A 9 2.52 -4.39 13.61
CA GLN A 9 3.80 -5.04 13.32
C GLN A 9 4.86 -4.01 12.91
N VAL A 10 6.13 -4.29 13.25
CA VAL A 10 7.28 -3.56 12.68
C VAL A 10 7.63 -4.13 11.30
N CYS A 11 6.64 -4.12 10.41
CA CYS A 11 6.77 -4.55 9.03
C CYS A 11 5.98 -3.62 8.12
N SER A 12 6.67 -2.89 7.23
CA SER A 12 6.03 -1.91 6.34
C SER A 12 5.05 -2.55 5.36
N VAL A 13 5.32 -3.78 4.90
CA VAL A 13 4.39 -4.53 4.04
C VAL A 13 3.11 -4.85 4.79
N ALA A 14 3.21 -5.33 6.03
CA ALA A 14 2.06 -5.62 6.89
C ALA A 14 1.22 -4.36 7.15
N ARG A 15 1.87 -3.23 7.47
CA ARG A 15 1.21 -1.92 7.62
C ARG A 15 0.54 -1.45 6.33
N ALA A 16 1.15 -1.66 5.17
CA ALA A 16 0.53 -1.32 3.89
C ALA A 16 -0.71 -2.21 3.62
N LEU A 17 -0.62 -3.52 3.91
CA LEU A 17 -1.70 -4.47 3.72
C LEU A 17 -2.92 -4.20 4.60
N SER A 18 -2.78 -3.53 5.76
CA SER A 18 -3.94 -3.07 6.52
C SER A 18 -4.79 -2.07 5.74
N ILE A 19 -4.19 -1.37 4.78
CA ILE A 19 -4.87 -0.40 3.92
C ILE A 19 -5.28 -1.06 2.59
N VAL A 20 -4.31 -1.62 1.87
CA VAL A 20 -4.52 -2.07 0.48
C VAL A 20 -4.83 -3.55 0.32
N GLY A 21 -4.78 -4.33 1.40
CA GLY A 21 -4.96 -5.79 1.36
C GLY A 21 -6.41 -6.25 1.16
N GLU A 22 -7.37 -5.34 1.18
CA GLU A 22 -8.75 -5.67 0.80
C GLU A 22 -8.91 -5.67 -0.73
N ARG A 23 -9.59 -6.69 -1.26
CA ARG A 23 -9.68 -7.01 -2.69
C ARG A 23 -10.09 -5.82 -3.58
N TRP A 24 -10.98 -4.96 -3.11
CA TRP A 24 -11.51 -3.85 -3.89
C TRP A 24 -10.66 -2.59 -3.80
N THR A 25 -9.82 -2.43 -2.78
CA THR A 25 -9.05 -1.21 -2.55
C THR A 25 -8.19 -0.85 -3.76
N LEU A 26 -7.34 -1.77 -4.24
CA LEU A 26 -6.47 -1.48 -5.39
C LEU A 26 -7.26 -1.28 -6.70
N LEU A 27 -8.45 -1.88 -6.82
CA LEU A 27 -9.32 -1.65 -7.99
C LEU A 27 -9.96 -0.25 -7.95
N ILE A 28 -10.37 0.24 -6.78
CA ILE A 28 -10.81 1.64 -6.59
C ILE A 28 -9.67 2.60 -6.95
N ILE A 29 -8.45 2.33 -6.47
CA ILE A 29 -7.29 3.19 -6.75
C ILE A 29 -6.95 3.18 -8.26
N ARG A 30 -6.98 2.01 -8.91
CA ARG A 30 -6.81 1.89 -10.37
C ARG A 30 -7.82 2.75 -11.12
N ASP A 31 -9.09 2.69 -10.74
CA ASP A 31 -10.14 3.47 -11.38
C ASP A 31 -9.97 4.98 -11.12
N ALA A 32 -9.46 5.36 -9.95
CA ALA A 32 -9.14 6.74 -9.62
C ALA A 32 -8.00 7.30 -10.49
N PHE A 33 -6.94 6.50 -10.75
CA PHE A 33 -5.90 6.86 -11.72
C PHE A 33 -6.43 6.99 -13.15
N LYS A 34 -7.46 6.22 -13.52
CA LYS A 34 -8.19 6.37 -14.79
C LYS A 34 -9.14 7.57 -14.82
N GLY A 35 -9.19 8.38 -13.77
CA GLY A 35 -10.01 9.59 -13.70
C GLY A 35 -11.40 9.40 -13.11
N THR A 36 -11.74 8.20 -12.60
CA THR A 36 -13.00 7.99 -11.88
C THR A 36 -12.94 8.73 -10.54
N ARG A 37 -13.87 9.66 -10.32
CA ARG A 37 -13.89 10.48 -9.09
C ARG A 37 -15.21 10.42 -8.33
N ARG A 38 -16.26 9.82 -8.90
CA ARG A 38 -17.61 9.83 -8.30
C ARG A 38 -18.03 8.43 -7.89
N PHE A 39 -18.80 8.33 -6.82
CA PHE A 39 -19.31 7.07 -6.27
C PHE A 39 -19.97 6.19 -7.34
N GLU A 40 -20.92 6.75 -8.10
CA GLU A 40 -21.63 6.00 -9.15
C GLU A 40 -20.69 5.51 -10.26
N GLY A 41 -19.61 6.25 -10.54
CA GLY A 41 -18.58 5.81 -11.51
C GLY A 41 -17.85 4.57 -11.00
N PHE A 42 -17.38 4.60 -9.75
CA PHE A 42 -16.74 3.42 -9.14
C PHE A 42 -17.69 2.23 -9.06
N HIS A 43 -18.94 2.46 -8.65
CA HIS A 43 -19.94 1.40 -8.55
C HIS A 43 -20.21 0.75 -9.92
N LYS A 44 -20.39 1.57 -10.96
CA LYS A 44 -20.61 1.10 -12.33
C LYS A 44 -19.43 0.26 -12.85
N ASN A 45 -18.20 0.67 -12.58
CA ASN A 45 -17.01 -0.01 -13.10
C ASN A 45 -16.67 -1.30 -12.35
N LEU A 46 -16.91 -1.35 -11.03
CA LEU A 46 -16.44 -2.43 -10.17
C LEU A 46 -17.49 -3.51 -9.90
N GLY A 47 -18.80 -3.18 -10.01
CA GLY A 47 -19.89 -4.13 -9.72
C GLY A 47 -19.95 -4.59 -8.26
N VAL A 48 -19.19 -3.96 -7.37
CA VAL A 48 -19.21 -4.21 -5.92
C VAL A 48 -20.49 -3.62 -5.30
N THR A 49 -20.96 -4.19 -4.19
CA THR A 49 -22.14 -3.66 -3.49
C THR A 49 -21.92 -2.22 -3.04
N ARG A 50 -22.97 -1.39 -3.09
CA ARG A 50 -22.92 0.01 -2.62
C ARG A 50 -22.38 0.14 -1.20
N HIS A 51 -22.80 -0.75 -0.30
CA HIS A 51 -22.34 -0.76 1.09
C HIS A 51 -20.81 -0.96 1.18
N ARG A 52 -20.28 -1.99 0.51
CA ARG A 52 -18.84 -2.29 0.53
C ARG A 52 -18.03 -1.18 -0.14
N LEU A 53 -18.53 -0.58 -1.22
CA LEU A 53 -17.88 0.57 -1.85
C LEU A 53 -17.83 1.78 -0.92
N ALA A 54 -18.93 2.08 -0.23
CA ALA A 54 -19.01 3.20 0.70
C ALA A 54 -18.04 3.01 1.87
N GLU A 55 -18.02 1.82 2.48
CA GLU A 55 -17.06 1.43 3.52
C GLU A 55 -15.62 1.61 3.04
N ARG A 56 -15.32 1.15 1.82
CA ARG A 56 -13.97 1.21 1.27
C ARG A 56 -13.51 2.63 0.98
N LEU A 57 -14.36 3.45 0.38
CA LEU A 57 -14.08 4.86 0.10
C LEU A 57 -13.95 5.68 1.39
N ALA A 58 -14.78 5.42 2.40
CA ALA A 58 -14.70 6.08 3.71
C ALA A 58 -13.34 5.82 4.37
N MET A 59 -12.95 4.54 4.50
CA MET A 59 -11.64 4.20 5.05
C MET A 59 -10.50 4.85 4.24
N LEU A 60 -10.58 4.89 2.89
CA LEU A 60 -9.51 5.49 2.10
C LEU A 60 -9.38 7.00 2.33
N VAL A 61 -10.49 7.66 2.67
CA VAL A 61 -10.49 9.05 3.11
C VAL A 61 -9.90 9.19 4.52
N ASP A 62 -10.31 8.34 5.45
CA ASP A 62 -9.80 8.34 6.83
C ASP A 62 -8.29 8.08 6.89
N GLU A 63 -7.80 7.18 6.04
CA GLU A 63 -6.38 6.89 5.85
C GLU A 63 -5.64 7.98 5.07
N GLY A 64 -6.33 9.01 4.58
CA GLY A 64 -5.75 10.09 3.78
C GLY A 64 -5.17 9.63 2.44
N VAL A 65 -5.61 8.48 1.91
CA VAL A 65 -5.28 7.99 0.56
C VAL A 65 -6.10 8.73 -0.49
N LEU A 66 -7.37 8.97 -0.18
CA LEU A 66 -8.29 9.82 -0.92
C LEU A 66 -8.65 11.04 -0.08
N THR A 67 -9.14 12.08 -0.74
CA THR A 67 -9.83 13.20 -0.10
C THR A 67 -11.18 13.42 -0.76
N LYS A 68 -12.17 13.84 0.03
CA LYS A 68 -13.53 14.11 -0.42
C LYS A 68 -13.68 15.61 -0.64
N VAL A 69 -13.89 16.02 -1.89
CA VAL A 69 -13.94 17.43 -2.30
C VAL A 69 -15.33 17.76 -2.84
N PRO A 70 -16.00 18.83 -2.35
CA PRO A 70 -17.26 19.27 -2.93
C PRO A 70 -17.03 19.81 -4.35
N TYR A 71 -17.89 19.43 -5.29
CA TYR A 71 -17.88 19.95 -6.67
C TYR A 71 -19.19 20.65 -7.07
N SER A 72 -20.21 20.55 -6.22
CA SER A 72 -21.50 21.24 -6.37
C SER A 72 -22.00 21.58 -4.98
N THR A 73 -22.55 22.77 -4.79
CA THR A 73 -23.14 23.22 -3.52
C THR A 73 -24.67 23.09 -3.51
N HIS A 74 -25.32 22.94 -4.68
CA HIS A 74 -26.78 22.88 -4.80
C HIS A 74 -27.23 21.89 -5.90
N PRO A 75 -27.56 20.62 -5.58
CA PRO A 75 -27.37 19.96 -4.28
C PRO A 75 -25.88 19.76 -3.97
N GLU A 76 -25.56 19.54 -2.70
CA GLU A 76 -24.20 19.23 -2.28
C GLU A 76 -23.75 17.90 -2.90
N ARG A 77 -22.66 17.93 -3.67
CA ARG A 77 -22.09 16.72 -4.28
C ARG A 77 -20.60 16.69 -4.11
N PHE A 78 -20.08 15.49 -3.91
CA PHE A 78 -18.68 15.25 -3.64
C PHE A 78 -18.03 14.35 -4.67
N GLU A 79 -16.74 14.55 -4.84
CA GLU A 79 -15.87 13.66 -5.57
C GLU A 79 -14.66 13.27 -4.73
N TYR A 80 -14.08 12.12 -5.06
CA TYR A 80 -12.91 11.54 -4.42
C TYR A 80 -11.69 11.85 -5.28
N ARG A 81 -10.66 12.43 -4.67
CA ARG A 81 -9.39 12.73 -5.34
C ARG A 81 -8.25 12.03 -4.63
N LEU A 82 -7.29 11.52 -5.40
CA LEU A 82 -6.05 10.97 -4.86
C LEU A 82 -5.26 12.06 -4.14
N THR A 83 -4.79 11.76 -2.93
CA THR A 83 -3.82 12.58 -2.21
C THR A 83 -2.40 12.23 -2.65
N ARG A 84 -1.38 12.89 -2.09
CA ARG A 84 0.03 12.46 -2.27
C ARG A 84 0.25 11.02 -1.80
N LYS A 85 -0.38 10.58 -0.71
CA LYS A 85 -0.32 9.19 -0.21
C LYS A 85 -0.95 8.23 -1.23
N GLY A 86 -2.09 8.59 -1.81
CA GLY A 86 -2.74 7.79 -2.86
C GLY A 86 -1.98 7.73 -4.18
N LEU A 87 -1.37 8.85 -4.61
CA LEU A 87 -0.51 8.87 -5.80
C LEU A 87 0.71 7.94 -5.62
N GLY A 88 1.21 7.80 -4.40
CA GLY A 88 2.29 6.86 -4.06
C GLY A 88 1.96 5.38 -4.29
N LEU A 89 0.70 5.03 -4.53
CA LEU A 89 0.29 3.65 -4.87
C LEU A 89 0.45 3.32 -6.36
N TYR A 90 0.78 4.29 -7.22
CA TYR A 90 0.93 4.04 -8.64
C TYR A 90 1.99 2.97 -8.96
N PRO A 91 3.22 3.00 -8.37
CA PRO A 91 4.21 1.96 -8.62
C PRO A 91 3.73 0.56 -8.22
N VAL A 92 2.97 0.45 -7.13
CA VAL A 92 2.37 -0.82 -6.67
C VAL A 92 1.40 -1.37 -7.70
N LEU A 93 0.57 -0.51 -8.31
CA LEU A 93 -0.35 -0.92 -9.36
C LEU A 93 0.39 -1.37 -10.63
N MET A 94 1.45 -0.67 -11.03
CA MET A 94 2.19 -1.00 -12.24
C MET A 94 2.93 -2.34 -12.11
N THR A 95 3.60 -2.58 -10.99
CA THR A 95 4.29 -3.87 -10.75
C THR A 95 3.30 -5.03 -10.56
N LEU A 96 2.15 -4.78 -9.90
CA LEU A 96 1.09 -5.80 -9.78
C LEU A 96 0.45 -6.11 -11.14
N SER A 97 0.22 -5.10 -11.99
CA SER A 97 -0.29 -5.29 -13.36
C SER A 97 0.67 -6.16 -14.17
N GLN A 98 1.96 -5.82 -14.17
CA GLN A 98 2.98 -6.60 -14.88
C GLN A 98 3.02 -8.06 -14.42
N TRP A 99 2.92 -8.32 -13.11
CA TRP A 99 2.84 -9.68 -12.59
C TRP A 99 1.58 -10.41 -13.12
N GLY A 100 0.42 -9.75 -13.11
CA GLY A 100 -0.81 -10.30 -13.69
C GLY A 100 -0.67 -10.59 -15.19
N ASP A 101 -0.08 -9.66 -15.93
CA ASP A 101 0.14 -9.79 -17.37
C ASP A 101 1.08 -10.98 -17.69
N GLN A 102 2.10 -11.21 -16.87
CA GLN A 102 3.05 -12.30 -17.06
C GLN A 102 2.48 -13.69 -16.74
N TRP A 103 1.65 -13.79 -15.69
CA TRP A 103 1.28 -15.09 -15.10
C TRP A 103 -0.18 -15.48 -15.27
N LEU A 104 -1.06 -14.51 -15.53
CA LEU A 104 -2.52 -14.72 -15.60
C LEU A 104 -3.12 -14.40 -16.96
N SER A 105 -2.33 -13.88 -17.91
CA SER A 105 -2.79 -13.69 -19.28
C SER A 105 -3.03 -15.03 -19.97
N ASP A 106 -4.09 -15.09 -20.77
CA ASP A 106 -4.37 -16.23 -21.64
C ASP A 106 -3.73 -16.02 -23.04
N GLU A 107 -4.17 -16.80 -24.02
CA GLU A 107 -3.70 -16.72 -25.41
C GLU A 107 -3.88 -15.34 -26.06
N HIS A 108 -4.74 -14.48 -25.52
CA HIS A 108 -4.96 -13.11 -26.00
C HIS A 108 -3.94 -12.10 -25.45
N GLY A 109 -3.13 -12.50 -24.47
CA GLY A 109 -2.10 -11.65 -23.86
C GLY A 109 -2.63 -10.62 -22.86
N ALA A 110 -1.79 -9.62 -22.55
CA ALA A 110 -2.10 -8.60 -21.54
C ALA A 110 -3.33 -7.76 -21.92
N PRO A 111 -4.31 -7.57 -21.02
CA PRO A 111 -5.53 -6.83 -21.31
C PRO A 111 -5.30 -5.31 -21.47
N VAL A 112 -4.18 -4.79 -20.96
CA VAL A 112 -3.80 -3.38 -21.04
C VAL A 112 -2.30 -3.28 -21.30
N LYS A 113 -1.91 -2.50 -22.31
CA LYS A 113 -0.52 -2.09 -22.51
C LYS A 113 -0.33 -0.66 -22.06
N TYR A 114 0.80 -0.39 -21.41
CA TYR A 114 1.19 0.96 -20.99
C TYR A 114 2.21 1.52 -21.97
N TRP A 115 2.09 2.82 -22.28
CA TRP A 115 3.03 3.55 -23.12
C TRP A 115 3.59 4.74 -22.34
N HIS A 116 4.89 4.99 -22.50
CA HIS A 116 5.50 6.19 -21.93
C HIS A 116 5.35 7.34 -22.91
N SER A 117 4.53 8.34 -22.56
CA SER A 117 4.26 9.51 -23.42
C SER A 117 5.52 10.28 -23.83
N GLY A 118 6.55 10.29 -22.99
CA GLY A 118 7.81 10.99 -23.26
C GLY A 118 8.65 10.37 -24.38
N CYS A 119 8.58 9.05 -24.59
CA CYS A 119 9.36 8.35 -25.63
C CYS A 119 8.51 7.54 -26.61
N ALA A 120 7.18 7.60 -26.50
CA ALA A 120 6.20 6.91 -27.33
C ALA A 120 6.40 5.38 -27.46
N SER A 121 7.06 4.76 -26.47
CA SER A 121 7.35 3.32 -26.47
C SER A 121 6.49 2.60 -25.44
N ASP A 122 6.17 1.32 -25.72
CA ASP A 122 5.61 0.40 -24.74
C ASP A 122 6.52 0.36 -23.52
N CYS A 123 5.94 0.42 -22.32
CA CYS A 123 6.67 0.42 -21.07
C CYS A 123 6.10 -0.59 -20.07
N HIS A 124 6.99 -1.08 -19.21
CA HIS A 124 6.66 -1.91 -18.06
C HIS A 124 7.37 -1.37 -16.84
N ALA A 125 6.90 -1.75 -15.65
CA ALA A 125 7.55 -1.34 -14.41
C ALA A 125 8.91 -2.02 -14.26
N VAL A 126 9.90 -1.27 -13.80
CA VAL A 126 11.22 -1.79 -13.45
C VAL A 126 11.56 -1.38 -12.03
N LEU A 127 12.13 -2.31 -11.25
CA LEU A 127 12.70 -2.02 -9.95
C LEU A 127 14.21 -1.85 -10.12
N ALA A 128 14.72 -0.69 -9.73
CA ALA A 128 16.13 -0.35 -9.85
C ALA A 128 16.67 0.20 -8.53
N CYS A 129 17.98 0.02 -8.30
CA CYS A 129 18.69 0.57 -7.17
C CYS A 129 18.68 2.10 -7.25
N SER A 130 18.33 2.77 -6.15
CA SER A 130 18.28 4.23 -6.09
C SER A 130 19.64 4.90 -6.22
N GLU A 131 20.73 4.17 -5.96
CA GLU A 131 22.09 4.72 -5.94
C GLU A 131 22.83 4.51 -7.27
N CYS A 132 22.78 3.30 -7.84
CA CYS A 132 23.52 2.96 -9.07
C CYS A 132 22.65 2.81 -10.31
N GLY A 133 21.32 2.71 -10.17
CA GLY A 133 20.39 2.53 -11.29
C GLY A 133 20.29 1.10 -11.84
N GLU A 134 21.09 0.15 -11.36
CA GLU A 134 21.02 -1.26 -11.76
C GLU A 134 19.70 -1.91 -11.31
N LEU A 135 19.23 -2.92 -12.07
CA LEU A 135 18.00 -3.63 -11.75
C LEU A 135 18.12 -4.40 -10.43
N LEU A 136 17.11 -4.29 -9.57
CA LEU A 136 17.04 -5.04 -8.32
C LEU A 136 16.53 -6.47 -8.59
N ARG A 137 17.36 -7.46 -8.31
CA ARG A 137 16.99 -8.87 -8.32
C ARG A 137 16.77 -9.38 -6.90
N ALA A 138 15.84 -10.31 -6.71
CA ALA A 138 15.50 -10.80 -5.38
C ALA A 138 16.70 -11.45 -4.67
N GLU A 139 17.58 -12.09 -5.42
CA GLU A 139 18.78 -12.77 -4.92
C GLU A 139 19.90 -11.78 -4.53
N GLU A 140 19.85 -10.55 -5.03
CA GLU A 140 20.86 -9.50 -4.84
C GLU A 140 20.45 -8.48 -3.76
N VAL A 141 19.22 -8.57 -3.24
CA VAL A 141 18.68 -7.67 -2.23
C VAL A 141 18.57 -8.39 -0.89
N SER A 142 19.35 -7.90 0.09
CA SER A 142 19.26 -8.37 1.48
C SER A 142 18.63 -7.32 2.38
N ALA A 143 17.77 -7.77 3.29
CA ALA A 143 17.20 -6.90 4.31
C ALA A 143 18.19 -6.64 5.45
N LYS A 144 18.24 -5.40 5.93
CA LYS A 144 18.92 -5.02 7.17
C LYS A 144 17.91 -4.36 8.09
N ASN A 145 18.14 -4.48 9.39
CA ASN A 145 17.30 -3.82 10.39
C ASN A 145 17.37 -2.30 10.23
N GLY A 146 16.21 -1.67 10.02
CA GLY A 146 16.06 -0.22 10.16
C GLY A 146 16.18 0.23 11.62
N ALA A 147 16.09 1.53 11.87
CA ALA A 147 16.24 2.13 13.21
C ALA A 147 15.31 1.48 14.25
N GLU A 148 14.02 1.31 13.94
CA GLU A 148 13.02 0.76 14.89
C GLU A 148 13.40 -0.64 15.40
N LEU A 149 13.88 -1.53 14.52
CA LEU A 149 14.32 -2.87 14.92
C LEU A 149 15.69 -2.84 15.60
N SER A 150 16.61 -2.01 15.11
CA SER A 150 17.96 -1.86 15.69
C SER A 150 17.91 -1.34 17.13
N ASP A 151 17.05 -0.37 17.42
CA ASP A 151 16.84 0.18 18.76
C ASP A 151 16.27 -0.87 19.73
N TYR A 152 15.34 -1.69 19.26
CA TYR A 152 14.79 -2.78 20.06
C TYR A 152 15.84 -3.86 20.36
N VAL A 153 16.64 -4.25 19.36
CA VAL A 153 17.76 -5.18 19.55
C VAL A 153 18.79 -4.60 20.53
N ALA A 154 19.10 -3.31 20.44
CA ALA A 154 19.99 -2.63 21.38
C ALA A 154 19.44 -2.64 22.81
N HIS A 155 18.14 -2.37 22.98
CA HIS A 155 17.45 -2.46 24.27
C HIS A 155 17.55 -3.87 24.89
N LEU A 156 17.30 -4.92 24.11
CA LEU A 156 17.42 -6.31 24.56
C LEU A 156 18.84 -6.63 25.03
N LYS A 157 19.85 -6.24 24.23
CA LYS A 157 21.27 -6.42 24.57
C LYS A 157 21.64 -5.70 25.87
N GLN A 158 21.20 -4.45 26.03
CA GLN A 158 21.49 -3.66 27.23
C GLN A 158 20.90 -4.29 28.51
N HIS A 159 19.79 -5.01 28.40
CA HIS A 159 19.11 -5.67 29.53
C HIS A 159 19.46 -7.16 29.65
N GLY A 160 20.42 -7.66 28.87
CA GLY A 160 20.82 -9.08 28.90
C GLY A 160 19.72 -10.05 28.45
N LEU A 161 18.76 -9.58 27.66
CA LEU A 161 17.64 -10.38 27.15
C LEU A 161 18.04 -11.11 25.86
N PRO A 162 17.51 -12.33 25.61
CA PRO A 162 17.77 -13.06 24.39
C PRO A 162 17.27 -12.29 23.16
N ILE A 163 18.02 -12.36 22.06
CA ILE A 163 17.61 -11.77 20.78
C ILE A 163 16.68 -12.77 20.08
N PRO A 164 15.42 -12.40 19.77
CA PRO A 164 14.48 -13.25 19.06
C PRO A 164 14.95 -13.59 17.65
N THR A 165 14.31 -14.59 17.04
CA THR A 165 14.50 -14.89 15.61
C THR A 165 14.04 -13.72 14.73
N ASP A 166 14.54 -13.64 13.49
CA ASP A 166 14.11 -12.62 12.53
C ASP A 166 12.60 -12.64 12.27
N ALA A 167 11.96 -13.80 12.38
CA ALA A 167 10.51 -13.95 12.23
C ALA A 167 9.72 -13.34 13.40
N GLU A 168 10.26 -13.39 14.61
CA GLU A 168 9.59 -12.93 15.83
C GLU A 168 9.91 -11.47 16.16
N LEU A 169 11.08 -11.00 15.73
CA LEU A 169 11.60 -9.68 16.06
C LEU A 169 10.62 -8.53 15.70
N PRO A 170 9.97 -8.50 14.52
CA PRO A 170 9.03 -7.42 14.17
C PRO A 170 7.81 -7.34 15.08
N LYS A 171 7.32 -8.49 15.55
CA LYS A 171 6.16 -8.57 16.43
C LYS A 171 6.50 -8.04 17.82
N LEU A 172 7.59 -8.55 18.39
CA LEU A 172 8.03 -8.19 19.74
C LEU A 172 8.47 -6.72 19.82
N ALA A 173 9.13 -6.21 18.78
CA ALA A 173 9.44 -4.79 18.66
C ALA A 173 8.18 -3.91 18.67
N GLY A 174 7.12 -4.34 17.98
CA GLY A 174 5.83 -3.64 17.95
C GLY A 174 5.14 -3.59 19.31
N GLU A 175 5.18 -4.71 20.05
CA GLU A 175 4.67 -4.79 21.43
C GLU A 175 5.46 -3.89 22.39
N HIS A 176 6.79 -3.89 22.30
CA HIS A 176 7.66 -3.01 23.08
C HIS A 176 7.41 -1.51 22.81
N ARG A 177 7.14 -1.14 21.56
CA ARG A 177 6.81 0.26 21.23
C ARG A 177 5.55 0.72 21.95
N LYS A 178 4.50 -0.10 21.98
CA LYS A 178 3.23 0.26 22.62
C LYS A 178 3.37 0.47 24.12
N THR A 179 4.18 -0.33 24.81
CA THR A 179 4.39 -0.18 26.26
C THR A 179 5.11 1.13 26.57
N LYS A 180 6.12 1.51 25.78
CA LYS A 180 6.77 2.83 25.86
C LYS A 180 5.80 3.99 25.59
N THR A 181 5.00 3.91 24.52
CA THR A 181 4.05 4.99 24.18
C THR A 181 2.95 5.16 25.24
N LYS A 182 2.46 4.07 25.86
CA LYS A 182 1.48 4.15 26.95
C LYS A 182 2.07 4.64 28.28
N GLY A 183 3.36 4.41 28.52
CA GLY A 183 4.07 4.88 29.72
C GLY A 183 4.43 6.38 29.69
N ALA A 184 4.52 6.99 28.51
CA ALA A 184 4.85 8.41 28.33
C ALA A 184 3.64 9.37 28.40
N VAL A 185 2.42 8.84 28.57
CA VAL A 185 1.15 9.60 28.65
C VAL A 185 0.57 9.56 30.07
N ARG A 186 1.43 9.43 31.09
CA ARG A 186 1.04 9.51 32.51
C ARG A 186 1.85 10.58 33.23
#